data_AF-R6E6Y0-F1
#
_entry.id   AF-R6E6Y0-F1
#
_cell.length_a   1.000
_cell.length_b   1.000
_cell.length_c   1.000
_cell.angle_alpha   90.00
_cell.angle_beta   90.00
_cell.angle_gamma   90.00
#
_symmetry.space_group_name_H-M   'P 1'
#
loop_
_entity.id
_entity.type
_entity.pdbx_description
1 polymer ?
#
loop_
_entity_poly.entity_id
_entity_poly.type
_entity_poly.pdbx_seq_one_letter_code
_entity_poly.pdbx_strand_id
1 'polypeptide(L)'
;MSKRIKKAFAILMALVMVFAMSTTAFALADDSAKYTQAAKDNAPTVTGEFTVYLSISSNQVNGKYINDYKIPVTMGAAGVTKAYFVKDVILAAMNQAGFPYAFKSKKAGEIVDFNADSDYVYGIACTDSEGTTLFEPVTDYNNYNGWMFRIDDRYPMLNSADWPSGWTSAKGPCGASIEQAYVKAGQTISFYFSDTASADNATRFLKIKSKAYTEATSKLTINIKTSYSYYRDSDWYWFVYDFTNAAAGNTMTVKVNGTSYEATTSSGKIIIQNFTLASGTNTIEIMPIFNASGIPTFSGAYYTWTN
;
A
#
# COMPACT_ATOMS: atom_id res chain seq x y z
N MET A 1 21.76 -12.55 38.42
CA MET A 1 21.51 -13.29 37.15
C MET A 1 22.82 -13.83 36.61
N SER A 2 22.99 -15.16 36.52
CA SER A 2 24.28 -15.78 36.18
C SER A 2 24.71 -15.45 34.74
N LYS A 3 26.03 -15.40 34.47
CA LYS A 3 26.59 -15.13 33.12
C LYS A 3 26.05 -16.07 32.03
N ARG A 4 25.54 -17.26 32.39
CA ARG A 4 24.93 -18.22 31.46
C ARG A 4 23.53 -17.80 31.00
N ILE A 5 22.72 -17.23 31.90
CA ILE A 5 21.36 -16.75 31.59
C ILE A 5 21.42 -15.55 30.62
N LYS A 6 22.37 -14.63 30.81
CA LYS A 6 22.57 -13.48 29.92
C LYS A 6 22.97 -13.91 28.49
N LYS A 7 23.80 -14.94 28.36
CA LYS A 7 24.21 -15.48 27.04
C LYS A 7 23.06 -16.20 26.32
N ALA A 8 22.25 -16.99 27.03
CA ALA A 8 21.09 -17.66 26.44
C ALA A 8 20.03 -16.65 25.96
N PHE A 9 19.80 -15.58 26.73
CA PHE A 9 18.85 -14.52 26.36
C PHE A 9 19.33 -13.71 25.14
N ALA A 10 20.63 -13.41 25.04
CA ALA A 10 21.21 -12.72 23.89
C ALA A 10 21.13 -13.58 22.61
N ILE A 11 21.35 -14.90 22.71
CA ILE A 11 21.21 -15.83 21.58
C ILE A 11 19.74 -15.93 21.15
N LEU A 12 18.80 -16.00 22.09
CA LEU A 12 17.37 -16.04 21.79
C LEU A 12 16.90 -14.74 21.10
N MET A 13 17.32 -13.58 21.59
CA MET A 13 17.04 -12.29 20.95
C MET A 13 17.67 -12.20 19.55
N ALA A 14 18.91 -12.65 19.38
CA ALA A 14 19.55 -12.70 18.06
C ALA A 14 18.82 -13.63 17.09
N LEU A 15 18.35 -14.80 17.56
CA LEU A 15 17.52 -15.71 16.77
C LEU A 15 16.18 -15.09 16.40
N VAL A 16 15.47 -14.45 17.34
CA VAL A 16 14.21 -13.74 17.06
C VAL A 16 14.42 -12.60 16.06
N MET A 17 15.53 -11.85 16.17
CA MET A 17 15.88 -10.82 15.19
C MET A 17 16.22 -11.43 13.81
N VAL A 18 16.96 -12.54 13.75
CA VAL A 18 17.26 -13.25 12.49
C VAL A 18 16.00 -13.84 11.86
N PHE A 19 15.06 -14.34 12.65
CA PHE A 19 13.76 -14.79 12.15
C PHE A 19 12.88 -13.62 11.70
N ALA A 20 12.87 -12.50 12.42
CA ALA A 20 12.15 -11.27 12.03
C ALA A 20 12.73 -10.62 10.75
N MET A 21 14.06 -10.70 10.56
CA MET A 21 14.73 -10.18 9.36
C MET A 21 14.69 -11.16 8.17
N SER A 22 14.56 -12.47 8.41
CA SER A 22 14.45 -13.46 7.33
C SER A 22 13.03 -13.57 6.77
N THR A 23 11.98 -13.27 7.54
CA THR A 23 10.61 -13.16 7.01
C THR A 23 10.46 -12.05 5.98
N THR A 24 11.19 -10.94 6.12
CA THR A 24 11.23 -9.87 5.10
C THR A 24 11.93 -10.31 3.81
N ALA A 25 12.92 -11.21 3.87
CA ALA A 25 13.66 -11.65 2.68
C ALA A 25 12.88 -12.65 1.80
N PHE A 26 12.07 -13.54 2.39
CA PHE A 26 11.26 -14.50 1.63
C PHE A 26 9.94 -13.90 1.09
N ALA A 27 9.37 -12.89 1.76
CA ALA A 27 8.26 -12.11 1.19
C ALA A 27 8.69 -11.27 -0.03
N LEU A 28 9.98 -10.93 -0.14
CA LEU A 28 10.55 -10.19 -1.26
C LEU A 28 10.81 -11.05 -2.50
N ALA A 29 10.54 -12.36 -2.55
CA ALA A 29 10.66 -13.16 -3.78
C ALA A 29 9.35 -13.25 -4.58
N ASP A 30 8.20 -13.11 -3.90
CA ASP A 30 6.88 -13.23 -4.53
C ASP A 30 6.58 -12.00 -5.41
N ASP A 31 6.23 -12.26 -6.67
CA ASP A 31 5.78 -11.26 -7.63
C ASP A 31 4.27 -11.30 -7.80
N SER A 32 3.55 -12.14 -7.06
CA SER A 32 2.09 -12.11 -7.11
C SER A 32 1.56 -10.75 -6.63
N ALA A 33 0.58 -10.22 -7.34
CA ALA A 33 -0.13 -9.00 -6.97
C ALA A 33 -1.37 -9.28 -6.12
N LYS A 34 -1.70 -10.54 -5.84
CA LYS A 34 -2.87 -10.94 -5.06
C LYS A 34 -2.56 -12.11 -4.14
N TYR A 35 -3.38 -12.30 -3.12
CA TYR A 35 -3.33 -13.50 -2.29
C TYR A 35 -4.73 -13.85 -1.81
N THR A 36 -5.00 -15.14 -1.60
CA THR A 36 -6.28 -15.59 -1.04
C THR A 36 -6.18 -15.65 0.47
N GLN A 37 -7.12 -14.99 1.14
CA GLN A 37 -7.24 -15.03 2.59
C GLN A 37 -7.82 -16.37 3.07
N ALA A 38 -7.59 -16.68 4.34
CA ALA A 38 -8.39 -17.70 5.02
C ALA A 38 -9.86 -17.27 5.02
N ALA A 39 -10.77 -18.24 5.19
CA ALA A 39 -12.19 -17.93 5.33
C ALA A 39 -12.41 -16.93 6.47
N LYS A 40 -13.42 -16.05 6.36
CA LYS A 40 -13.67 -14.95 7.31
C LYS A 40 -13.78 -15.45 8.76
N ASP A 41 -14.45 -16.58 8.96
CA ASP A 41 -14.62 -17.20 10.28
C ASP A 41 -13.32 -17.79 10.86
N ASN A 42 -12.26 -17.86 10.05
CA ASN A 42 -10.91 -18.28 10.43
C ASN A 42 -9.90 -17.13 10.37
N ALA A 43 -10.37 -15.87 10.42
CA ALA A 43 -9.49 -14.72 10.45
C ALA A 43 -8.53 -14.79 11.67
N PRO A 44 -7.23 -14.49 11.49
CA PRO A 44 -6.25 -14.54 12.56
C PRO A 44 -6.59 -13.51 13.64
N THR A 45 -6.55 -13.94 14.90
CA THR A 45 -6.74 -13.06 16.04
C THR A 45 -5.41 -12.55 16.57
N VAL A 46 -5.41 -11.33 17.10
CA VAL A 46 -4.26 -10.70 17.74
C VAL A 46 -4.63 -10.35 19.17
N THR A 47 -3.71 -10.61 20.11
CA THR A 47 -3.89 -10.29 21.54
C THR A 47 -3.03 -9.08 21.90
N GLY A 48 -3.64 -8.09 22.55
CA GLY A 48 -2.94 -6.89 22.99
C GLY A 48 -2.86 -5.80 21.93
N GLU A 49 -2.02 -4.80 22.20
CA GLU A 49 -1.76 -3.69 21.30
C GLU A 49 -0.72 -4.06 20.24
N PHE A 50 -0.89 -3.54 19.02
CA PHE A 50 0.03 -3.73 17.91
C PHE A 50 -0.05 -2.57 16.92
N THR A 51 0.88 -2.52 15.97
CA THR A 51 0.92 -1.48 14.94
C THR A 51 0.61 -2.05 13.56
N VAL A 52 -0.23 -1.34 12.81
CA VAL A 52 -0.42 -1.50 11.36
C VAL A 52 -0.03 -0.18 10.71
N TYR A 53 0.36 -0.20 9.45
CA TYR A 53 0.76 1.01 8.72
C TYR A 53 -0.25 1.35 7.63
N LEU A 54 -0.55 2.63 7.46
CA LEU A 54 -1.32 3.16 6.33
C LEU A 54 -0.39 3.90 5.36
N SER A 55 -0.58 3.68 4.07
CA SER A 55 -0.02 4.53 3.01
C SER A 55 -1.16 5.00 2.11
N ILE A 56 -1.13 6.25 1.67
CA ILE A 56 -2.20 6.89 0.90
C ILE A 56 -1.58 7.61 -0.30
N SER A 57 -2.03 7.26 -1.50
CA SER A 57 -1.60 7.89 -2.76
C SER A 57 -2.83 8.28 -3.59
N SER A 58 -3.17 9.57 -3.61
CA SER A 58 -4.39 10.06 -4.28
C SER A 58 -4.16 10.40 -5.75
N ASN A 59 -5.24 10.75 -6.45
CA ASN A 59 -5.21 11.60 -7.63
C ASN A 59 -4.81 13.05 -7.27
N GLN A 60 -4.49 13.84 -8.30
CA GLN A 60 -4.25 15.26 -8.17
C GLN A 60 -5.56 16.04 -8.35
N VAL A 61 -5.89 16.90 -7.39
CA VAL A 61 -7.05 17.80 -7.40
C VAL A 61 -6.54 19.22 -7.12
N ASN A 62 -6.74 20.15 -8.07
CA ASN A 62 -6.30 21.54 -7.95
C ASN A 62 -4.82 21.69 -7.55
N GLY A 63 -3.95 20.87 -8.15
CA GLY A 63 -2.51 20.88 -7.86
C GLY A 63 -2.10 20.10 -6.61
N LYS A 64 -3.04 19.75 -5.72
CA LYS A 64 -2.80 19.00 -4.48
C LYS A 64 -2.96 17.50 -4.70
N TYR A 65 -2.20 16.71 -3.96
CA TYR A 65 -2.35 15.25 -3.88
C TYR A 65 -1.79 14.76 -2.54
N ILE A 66 -2.19 13.56 -2.13
CA ILE A 66 -1.67 12.85 -0.96
C ILE A 66 -0.62 11.85 -1.46
N ASN A 67 0.53 11.80 -0.80
CA ASN A 67 1.55 10.80 -1.06
C ASN A 67 2.31 10.43 0.22
N ASP A 68 1.54 9.95 1.20
CA ASP A 68 2.06 9.64 2.53
C ASP A 68 2.28 8.14 2.67
N TYR A 69 3.39 7.76 3.28
CA TYR A 69 3.80 6.36 3.41
C TYR A 69 4.02 5.96 4.85
N LYS A 70 3.57 4.74 5.17
CA LYS A 70 3.79 4.07 6.46
C LYS A 70 3.42 4.92 7.69
N ILE A 71 2.27 5.60 7.64
CA ILE A 71 1.67 6.25 8.80
C ILE A 71 1.33 5.16 9.84
N PRO A 72 1.91 5.19 11.05
CA PRO A 72 1.65 4.17 12.06
C PRO A 72 0.25 4.36 12.66
N VAL A 73 -0.49 3.27 12.73
CA VAL A 73 -1.81 3.18 13.37
C VAL A 73 -1.72 2.18 14.52
N THR A 74 -1.99 2.67 15.73
CA THR A 74 -2.04 1.82 16.91
C THR A 74 -3.38 1.09 16.95
N MET A 75 -3.32 -0.24 17.01
CA MET A 75 -4.47 -1.14 16.99
C MET A 75 -4.54 -1.97 18.26
N GLY A 76 -5.77 -2.33 18.61
CA GLY A 76 -6.06 -3.24 19.72
C GLY A 76 -5.95 -2.61 21.10
N ALA A 77 -6.01 -3.46 22.11
CA ALA A 77 -6.05 -3.06 23.51
C ALA A 77 -5.48 -4.17 24.40
N ALA A 78 -4.87 -3.78 25.52
CA ALA A 78 -4.29 -4.71 26.48
C ALA A 78 -5.32 -5.76 26.95
N GLY A 79 -4.94 -7.04 26.89
CA GLY A 79 -5.79 -8.16 27.33
C GLY A 79 -6.94 -8.52 26.40
N VAL A 80 -7.12 -7.83 25.27
CA VAL A 80 -8.16 -8.12 24.29
C VAL A 80 -7.60 -8.98 23.15
N THR A 81 -8.28 -10.08 22.84
CA THR A 81 -8.00 -10.94 21.68
C THR A 81 -9.13 -10.84 20.68
N LYS A 82 -8.87 -10.32 19.48
CA LYS A 82 -9.86 -10.27 18.38
C LYS A 82 -9.20 -10.25 17.00
N ALA A 83 -9.98 -10.51 15.96
CA ALA A 83 -9.59 -10.25 14.58
C ALA A 83 -9.79 -8.76 14.25
N TYR A 84 -8.97 -8.22 13.35
CA TYR A 84 -9.03 -6.83 12.91
C TYR A 84 -9.05 -6.80 11.38
N PHE A 85 -9.83 -5.88 10.83
CA PHE A 85 -10.01 -5.69 9.40
C PHE A 85 -9.52 -4.30 8.97
N VAL A 86 -9.37 -4.09 7.66
CA VAL A 86 -8.96 -2.80 7.11
C VAL A 86 -9.89 -1.66 7.57
N LYS A 87 -11.19 -1.91 7.67
CA LYS A 87 -12.18 -0.98 8.24
C LYS A 87 -11.82 -0.52 9.66
N ASP A 88 -11.42 -1.46 10.52
CA ASP A 88 -11.01 -1.13 11.89
C ASP A 88 -9.77 -0.23 11.91
N VAL A 89 -8.83 -0.46 10.98
CA VAL A 89 -7.61 0.35 10.88
C VAL A 89 -7.92 1.77 10.42
N ILE A 90 -8.83 1.95 9.46
CA ILE A 90 -9.28 3.29 9.05
C ILE A 90 -9.90 4.03 10.23
N LEU A 91 -10.81 3.38 10.97
CA LEU A 91 -11.47 3.99 12.13
C LEU A 91 -10.48 4.33 13.25
N ALA A 92 -9.52 3.44 13.53
CA ALA A 92 -8.48 3.71 14.52
C ALA A 92 -7.58 4.87 14.10
N ALA A 93 -7.19 4.93 12.83
CA ALA A 93 -6.37 6.02 12.30
C ALA A 93 -7.08 7.38 12.42
N MET A 94 -8.35 7.46 12.02
CA MET A 94 -9.15 8.69 12.15
C MET A 94 -9.34 9.16 13.59
N ASN A 95 -9.26 8.25 14.57
CA ASN A 95 -9.34 8.58 16.00
C ASN A 95 -7.96 8.87 16.62
N GLN A 96 -6.86 8.67 15.90
CA GLN A 96 -5.52 8.94 16.41
C GLN A 96 -5.22 10.44 16.39
N ALA A 97 -4.70 10.97 17.49
CA ALA A 97 -4.33 12.38 17.58
C ALA A 97 -3.32 12.76 16.48
N GLY A 98 -3.61 13.84 15.76
CA GLY A 98 -2.74 14.35 14.69
C GLY A 98 -2.85 13.61 13.35
N PHE A 99 -3.77 12.65 13.20
CA PHE A 99 -4.04 12.07 11.88
C PHE A 99 -4.73 13.10 10.97
N PRO A 100 -4.16 13.45 9.80
CA PRO A 100 -4.59 14.62 9.03
C PRO A 100 -5.75 14.36 8.07
N TYR A 101 -6.25 13.12 7.99
CA TYR A 101 -7.21 12.71 6.97
C TYR A 101 -8.55 12.29 7.56
N ALA A 102 -9.63 12.66 6.85
CA ALA A 102 -10.97 12.15 7.10
C ALA A 102 -11.41 11.26 5.94
N PHE A 103 -11.56 9.97 6.20
CA PHE A 103 -12.14 9.06 5.21
C PHE A 103 -13.64 9.34 5.09
N LYS A 104 -14.15 9.18 3.87
CA LYS A 104 -15.56 9.36 3.51
C LYS A 104 -16.10 8.08 2.89
N SER A 105 -17.37 7.80 3.14
CA SER A 105 -18.12 6.77 2.45
C SER A 105 -19.22 7.44 1.60
N LYS A 106 -20.06 6.65 0.94
CA LYS A 106 -21.25 7.18 0.26
C LYS A 106 -22.44 6.27 0.46
N LYS A 107 -23.57 6.85 0.85
CA LYS A 107 -24.80 6.13 1.22
C LYS A 107 -25.97 6.83 0.54
N ALA A 108 -26.81 6.06 -0.15
CA ALA A 108 -27.96 6.59 -0.88
C ALA A 108 -27.62 7.76 -1.85
N GLY A 109 -26.41 7.75 -2.44
CA GLY A 109 -25.96 8.78 -3.36
C GLY A 109 -25.24 9.97 -2.71
N GLU A 110 -25.28 10.09 -1.38
CA GLU A 110 -24.67 11.19 -0.64
C GLU A 110 -23.33 10.80 -0.02
N ILE A 111 -22.39 11.75 0.02
CA ILE A 111 -21.10 11.58 0.68
C ILE A 111 -21.30 11.75 2.18
N VAL A 112 -20.89 10.75 2.95
CA VAL A 112 -21.06 10.71 4.40
C VAL A 112 -19.73 10.44 5.09
N ASP A 113 -19.65 10.73 6.38
CA ASP A 113 -18.48 10.38 7.18
C ASP A 113 -18.32 8.86 7.26
N PHE A 114 -17.07 8.41 7.11
CA PHE A 114 -16.73 7.01 7.26
C PHE A 114 -16.94 6.58 8.72
N ASN A 115 -17.60 5.44 8.92
CA ASN A 115 -17.97 4.91 10.24
C ASN A 115 -18.01 3.37 10.23
N ALA A 116 -18.44 2.77 11.35
CA ALA A 116 -18.47 1.31 11.53
C ALA A 116 -19.37 0.57 10.51
N ASP A 117 -20.39 1.26 9.97
CA ASP A 117 -21.32 0.71 8.98
C ASP A 117 -20.86 0.94 7.54
N SER A 118 -19.71 1.59 7.33
CA SER A 118 -19.16 1.82 5.99
C SER A 118 -18.56 0.55 5.43
N ASP A 119 -18.92 0.20 4.19
CA ASP A 119 -18.48 -0.98 3.45
C ASP A 119 -17.45 -0.67 2.35
N TYR A 120 -17.30 0.62 2.00
CA TYR A 120 -16.26 1.10 1.09
C TYR A 120 -15.79 2.52 1.43
N VAL A 121 -14.57 2.84 0.95
CA VAL A 121 -14.01 4.19 0.96
C VAL A 121 -14.42 4.88 -0.34
N TYR A 122 -15.26 5.89 -0.24
CA TYR A 122 -15.62 6.72 -1.39
C TYR A 122 -14.56 7.80 -1.62
N GLY A 123 -14.12 8.48 -0.58
CA GLY A 123 -13.16 9.58 -0.71
C GLY A 123 -12.29 9.74 0.52
N ILE A 124 -11.22 10.51 0.36
CA ILE A 124 -10.35 10.92 1.46
C ILE A 124 -10.27 12.44 1.44
N ALA A 125 -10.61 13.08 2.54
CA ALA A 125 -10.52 14.53 2.70
C ALA A 125 -9.25 14.90 3.49
N CYS A 126 -8.59 15.96 3.06
CA CYS A 126 -7.48 16.60 3.76
C CYS A 126 -7.85 18.07 3.99
N THR A 127 -7.69 18.55 5.21
CA THR A 127 -7.93 19.96 5.55
C THR A 127 -6.60 20.62 5.90
N ASP A 128 -6.27 21.67 5.17
CA ASP A 128 -5.10 22.51 5.41
C ASP A 128 -5.52 23.99 5.57
N SER A 129 -4.55 24.90 5.63
CA SER A 129 -4.79 26.34 5.76
C SER A 129 -5.56 26.95 4.58
N GLU A 130 -5.60 26.29 3.43
CA GLU A 130 -6.29 26.76 2.22
C GLU A 130 -7.70 26.14 2.08
N GLY A 131 -8.08 25.24 3.00
CA GLY A 131 -9.41 24.64 3.07
C GLY A 131 -9.39 23.10 2.99
N THR A 132 -10.57 22.53 2.76
CA THR A 132 -10.72 21.07 2.63
C THR A 132 -10.68 20.65 1.17
N THR A 133 -9.73 19.79 0.82
CA THR A 133 -9.69 19.11 -0.47
C THR A 133 -10.24 17.70 -0.31
N LEU A 134 -11.21 17.34 -1.14
CA LEU A 134 -11.75 15.98 -1.19
C LEU A 134 -11.20 15.25 -2.42
N PHE A 135 -10.54 14.13 -2.18
CA PHE A 135 -10.07 13.20 -3.19
C PHE A 135 -11.12 12.09 -3.37
N GLU A 136 -12.12 12.35 -4.21
CA GLU A 136 -13.23 11.44 -4.51
C GLU A 136 -13.08 10.80 -5.90
N PRO A 137 -13.89 9.78 -6.22
CA PRO A 137 -13.78 9.08 -7.48
C PRO A 137 -14.11 10.02 -8.65
N VAL A 138 -13.37 9.90 -9.74
CA VAL A 138 -13.61 10.68 -10.96
C VAL A 138 -14.47 9.84 -11.90
N THR A 139 -15.73 10.26 -12.05
CA THR A 139 -16.66 9.73 -13.05
C THR A 139 -16.34 10.31 -14.43
N ASP A 140 -16.78 9.65 -15.51
CA ASP A 140 -16.58 10.04 -16.93
C ASP A 140 -15.20 9.71 -17.56
N TYR A 141 -14.16 9.43 -16.77
CA TYR A 141 -12.85 9.00 -17.32
C TYR A 141 -12.75 7.47 -17.44
N ASN A 142 -13.20 6.91 -18.57
CA ASN A 142 -13.23 5.45 -18.80
C ASN A 142 -13.89 4.71 -17.63
N ASN A 143 -15.11 5.17 -17.34
CA ASN A 143 -16.18 4.64 -16.47
C ASN A 143 -16.10 4.91 -14.96
N TYR A 144 -14.97 4.70 -14.28
CA TYR A 144 -14.85 5.05 -12.85
C TYR A 144 -13.40 4.89 -12.40
N ASN A 145 -12.81 5.94 -11.83
CA ASN A 145 -11.57 5.84 -11.07
C ASN A 145 -11.81 6.17 -9.61
N GLY A 146 -11.51 5.23 -8.72
CA GLY A 146 -11.74 5.35 -7.29
C GLY A 146 -10.63 4.70 -6.47
N TRP A 147 -10.92 4.57 -5.18
CA TRP A 147 -9.99 4.06 -4.18
C TRP A 147 -9.92 2.54 -4.20
N MET A 148 -8.70 2.05 -4.39
CA MET A 148 -8.35 0.65 -4.19
C MET A 148 -7.44 0.52 -2.98
N PHE A 149 -7.30 -0.69 -2.45
CA PHE A 149 -6.30 -0.95 -1.42
C PHE A 149 -5.56 -2.28 -1.62
N ARG A 150 -4.36 -2.34 -1.06
CA ARG A 150 -3.51 -3.52 -0.97
C ARG A 150 -3.03 -3.71 0.46
N ILE A 151 -2.71 -4.94 0.82
CA ILE A 151 -2.01 -5.30 2.07
C ILE A 151 -0.67 -5.90 1.69
N ASP A 152 0.42 -5.28 2.15
CA ASP A 152 1.81 -5.63 1.79
C ASP A 152 1.97 -5.83 0.27
N ASP A 153 1.62 -4.78 -0.48
CA ASP A 153 1.66 -4.69 -1.95
C ASP A 153 0.72 -5.64 -2.72
N ARG A 154 -0.13 -6.43 -2.05
CA ARG A 154 -1.02 -7.40 -2.72
C ARG A 154 -2.48 -7.13 -2.44
N TYR A 155 -3.33 -7.37 -3.43
CA TYR A 155 -4.77 -7.35 -3.23
C TYR A 155 -5.22 -8.56 -2.40
N PRO A 156 -5.98 -8.36 -1.33
CA PRO A 156 -6.60 -9.46 -0.59
C PRO A 156 -7.82 -10.01 -1.34
N MET A 157 -7.80 -11.30 -1.66
CA MET A 157 -8.93 -12.02 -2.26
C MET A 157 -9.72 -12.76 -1.18
N LEU A 158 -11.03 -12.86 -1.39
CA LEU A 158 -11.92 -13.69 -0.57
C LEU A 158 -11.60 -15.17 -0.76
N ASN A 159 -11.73 -15.91 0.33
CA ASN A 159 -11.84 -17.36 0.25
C ASN A 159 -13.13 -17.73 -0.50
N SER A 160 -13.13 -18.86 -1.22
CA SER A 160 -14.32 -19.32 -1.94
C SER A 160 -15.51 -19.62 -1.04
N ALA A 161 -15.26 -19.91 0.25
CA ALA A 161 -16.32 -20.06 1.25
C ALA A 161 -17.04 -18.73 1.57
N ASP A 162 -16.40 -17.58 1.34
CA ASP A 162 -16.95 -16.26 1.65
C ASP A 162 -17.46 -15.52 0.40
N TRP A 163 -17.51 -16.20 -0.75
CA TRP A 163 -17.98 -15.58 -1.99
C TRP A 163 -19.47 -15.22 -1.88
N PRO A 164 -19.87 -14.02 -2.32
CA PRO A 164 -21.28 -13.68 -2.43
C PRO A 164 -22.04 -14.70 -3.28
N SER A 165 -23.33 -14.90 -2.98
CA SER A 165 -24.16 -15.83 -3.74
C SER A 165 -24.13 -15.52 -5.25
N GLY A 166 -23.90 -16.55 -6.07
CA GLY A 166 -23.81 -16.43 -7.54
C GLY A 166 -22.44 -16.04 -8.09
N TRP A 167 -21.43 -15.85 -7.24
CA TRP A 167 -20.04 -15.63 -7.64
C TRP A 167 -19.30 -16.96 -7.85
N THR A 168 -18.44 -17.03 -8.87
CA THR A 168 -17.65 -18.22 -9.20
C THR A 168 -16.26 -17.80 -9.71
N SER A 169 -15.29 -18.72 -9.70
CA SER A 169 -13.94 -18.47 -10.23
C SER A 169 -13.91 -18.10 -11.72
N ALA A 170 -14.96 -18.47 -12.47
CA ALA A 170 -15.10 -18.11 -13.88
C ALA A 170 -15.40 -16.61 -14.07
N LYS A 171 -15.78 -15.90 -13.00
CA LYS A 171 -16.13 -14.47 -13.01
C LYS A 171 -15.00 -13.54 -12.57
N GLY A 172 -13.77 -14.07 -12.51
CA GLY A 172 -12.61 -13.34 -12.04
C GLY A 172 -12.34 -13.50 -10.54
N PRO A 173 -11.26 -12.88 -10.04
CA PRO A 173 -10.93 -12.86 -8.62
C PRO A 173 -12.00 -12.13 -7.82
N CYS A 174 -12.38 -12.71 -6.69
CA CYS A 174 -13.33 -12.09 -5.76
C CYS A 174 -12.55 -11.28 -4.73
N GLY A 175 -12.44 -9.97 -4.93
CA GLY A 175 -11.73 -9.08 -3.99
C GLY A 175 -12.42 -9.00 -2.64
N ALA A 176 -11.64 -8.94 -1.56
CA ALA A 176 -12.17 -8.67 -0.24
C ALA A 176 -12.40 -7.16 -0.07
N SER A 177 -13.59 -6.79 0.39
CA SER A 177 -13.87 -5.41 0.83
C SER A 177 -13.11 -5.07 2.12
N ILE A 178 -13.12 -3.80 2.51
CA ILE A 178 -12.42 -3.31 3.71
C ILE A 178 -12.92 -3.95 5.01
N GLU A 179 -14.15 -4.46 5.06
CA GLU A 179 -14.71 -5.17 6.22
C GLU A 179 -14.51 -6.69 6.18
N GLN A 180 -13.90 -7.20 5.11
CA GLN A 180 -13.59 -8.62 4.93
C GLN A 180 -12.07 -8.87 4.91
N ALA A 181 -11.27 -7.88 4.50
CA ALA A 181 -9.82 -7.99 4.50
C ALA A 181 -9.24 -7.85 5.91
N TYR A 182 -8.72 -8.94 6.47
CA TYR A 182 -8.11 -8.93 7.79
C TYR A 182 -6.66 -8.45 7.72
N VAL A 183 -6.16 -7.94 8.85
CA VAL A 183 -4.80 -7.41 8.98
C VAL A 183 -4.05 -8.04 10.14
N LYS A 184 -2.71 -8.04 10.05
CA LYS A 184 -1.80 -8.53 11.08
C LYS A 184 -0.83 -7.42 11.51
N ALA A 185 -0.20 -7.62 12.66
CA ALA A 185 0.84 -6.73 13.14
C ALA A 185 1.97 -6.54 12.12
N GLY A 186 2.38 -5.29 11.93
CA GLY A 186 3.46 -4.88 11.05
C GLY A 186 3.09 -4.75 9.57
N GLN A 187 1.88 -5.14 9.16
CA GLN A 187 1.46 -5.03 7.76
C GLN A 187 1.20 -3.59 7.36
N THR A 188 1.34 -3.31 6.06
CA THR A 188 1.01 -2.01 5.47
C THR A 188 -0.22 -2.13 4.58
N ILE A 189 -1.23 -1.29 4.83
CA ILE A 189 -2.37 -1.10 3.94
C ILE A 189 -2.08 0.12 3.06
N SER A 190 -2.05 -0.07 1.75
CA SER A 190 -1.82 1.00 0.79
C SER A 190 -3.11 1.33 0.07
N PHE A 191 -3.71 2.48 0.39
CA PHE A 191 -4.82 3.06 -0.37
C PHE A 191 -4.27 3.87 -1.54
N TYR A 192 -4.79 3.63 -2.73
CA TYR A 192 -4.37 4.38 -3.90
C TYR A 192 -5.47 4.47 -4.96
N PHE A 193 -5.41 5.52 -5.76
CA PHE A 193 -6.35 5.75 -6.85
C PHE A 193 -5.99 4.86 -8.04
N SER A 194 -6.88 3.96 -8.48
CA SER A 194 -6.53 2.97 -9.51
C SER A 194 -7.69 2.26 -10.21
N ASP A 195 -8.93 2.46 -9.76
CA ASP A 195 -10.05 1.76 -10.38
C ASP A 195 -10.21 2.22 -11.84
N THR A 196 -10.36 1.34 -12.82
CA THR A 196 -10.62 1.77 -14.21
C THR A 196 -11.18 0.62 -15.02
N ALA A 197 -11.91 0.94 -16.08
CA ALA A 197 -12.43 -0.01 -17.02
C ALA A 197 -11.42 -0.54 -18.06
N SER A 198 -10.20 0.00 -18.08
CA SER A 198 -9.26 -0.20 -19.18
C SER A 198 -7.86 -0.53 -18.69
N ALA A 199 -7.29 -1.61 -19.21
CA ALA A 199 -5.91 -2.02 -18.94
C ALA A 199 -4.88 -0.94 -19.30
N ASP A 200 -5.15 -0.16 -20.36
CA ASP A 200 -4.24 0.85 -20.90
C ASP A 200 -4.21 2.11 -20.04
N ASN A 201 -5.29 2.38 -19.32
CA ASN A 201 -5.43 3.55 -18.46
C ASN A 201 -5.28 3.22 -16.97
N ALA A 202 -5.09 1.95 -16.64
CA ALA A 202 -4.98 1.50 -15.26
C ALA A 202 -3.73 2.08 -14.60
N THR A 203 -3.93 2.68 -13.42
CA THR A 203 -2.83 3.11 -12.57
C THR A 203 -1.92 1.93 -12.27
N ARG A 204 -0.63 2.11 -12.56
CA ARG A 204 0.41 1.14 -12.24
C ARG A 204 0.83 1.33 -10.80
N PHE A 205 0.46 0.39 -9.93
CA PHE A 205 0.97 0.34 -8.57
C PHE A 205 2.47 0.02 -8.61
N LEU A 206 3.29 0.94 -8.10
CA LEU A 206 4.75 0.84 -8.12
C LEU A 206 5.26 0.29 -6.79
N LYS A 207 6.20 -0.67 -6.83
CA LYS A 207 6.95 -1.10 -5.65
C LYS A 207 8.44 -1.09 -5.90
N ILE A 208 9.21 -0.76 -4.87
CA ILE A 208 10.66 -0.90 -4.87
C ILE A 208 10.97 -2.32 -4.37
N LYS A 209 11.40 -3.17 -5.30
CA LYS A 209 11.71 -4.58 -5.03
C LYS A 209 13.03 -4.71 -4.27
N SER A 210 14.02 -3.93 -4.65
CA SER A 210 15.33 -3.93 -3.99
C SER A 210 16.12 -2.69 -4.36
N LYS A 211 17.20 -2.47 -3.59
CA LYS A 211 18.18 -1.42 -3.84
C LYS A 211 19.59 -2.00 -3.70
N ALA A 212 20.53 -1.47 -4.47
CA ALA A 212 21.95 -1.73 -4.33
C ALA A 212 22.71 -0.40 -4.39
N TYR A 213 23.46 -0.09 -3.33
CA TYR A 213 24.34 1.07 -3.33
C TYR A 213 25.79 0.60 -3.42
N THR A 214 26.59 1.27 -4.24
CA THR A 214 28.02 1.02 -4.37
C THR A 214 28.77 2.32 -4.12
N GLU A 215 29.40 2.41 -2.96
CA GLU A 215 30.14 3.60 -2.51
C GLU A 215 31.29 3.94 -3.47
N ALA A 216 32.08 2.94 -3.87
CA ALA A 216 33.22 3.09 -4.77
C ALA A 216 32.85 3.74 -6.12
N THR A 217 31.60 3.63 -6.56
CA THR A 217 31.10 4.24 -7.80
C THR A 217 30.02 5.30 -7.54
N SER A 218 29.74 5.63 -6.28
CA SER A 218 28.69 6.56 -5.85
C SER A 218 27.37 6.32 -6.59
N LYS A 219 26.99 5.04 -6.71
CA LYS A 219 25.88 4.58 -7.56
C LYS A 219 24.83 3.87 -6.72
N LEU A 220 23.60 4.39 -6.75
CA LEU A 220 22.41 3.71 -6.26
C LEU A 220 21.63 3.11 -7.43
N THR A 221 21.43 1.81 -7.42
CA THR A 221 20.54 1.09 -8.34
C THR A 221 19.28 0.70 -7.58
N ILE A 222 18.12 1.11 -8.10
CA ILE A 222 16.81 0.84 -7.52
C ILE A 222 16.07 -0.07 -8.51
N ASN A 223 15.69 -1.27 -8.06
CA ASN A 223 14.89 -2.19 -8.86
C ASN A 223 13.42 -2.00 -8.51
N ILE A 224 12.62 -1.66 -9.50
CA ILE A 224 11.20 -1.34 -9.35
C ILE A 224 10.35 -2.29 -10.18
N LYS A 225 9.20 -2.65 -9.61
CA LYS A 225 8.19 -3.46 -10.28
C LYS A 225 6.85 -2.75 -10.26
N THR A 226 6.02 -3.06 -11.23
CA THR A 226 4.65 -2.58 -11.31
C THR A 226 3.66 -3.72 -11.40
N SER A 227 2.51 -3.53 -10.79
CA SER A 227 1.31 -4.32 -11.04
C SER A 227 0.14 -3.36 -11.24
N TYR A 228 -0.94 -3.85 -11.81
CA TYR A 228 -2.14 -3.06 -11.99
C TYR A 228 -3.36 -3.95 -12.00
N SER A 229 -4.51 -3.31 -11.89
CA SER A 229 -5.78 -3.97 -12.07
C SER A 229 -6.75 -3.08 -12.81
N TYR A 230 -7.73 -3.68 -13.46
CA TYR A 230 -8.85 -2.98 -14.09
C TYR A 230 -10.06 -3.91 -14.04
N TYR A 231 -11.27 -3.37 -14.18
CA TYR A 231 -12.46 -4.17 -14.42
C TYR A 231 -12.86 -4.08 -15.89
N ARG A 232 -13.54 -5.08 -16.41
CA ARG A 232 -14.13 -5.01 -17.75
C ARG A 232 -15.55 -4.46 -17.67
N ASP A 233 -15.85 -3.39 -18.39
CA ASP A 233 -17.16 -2.72 -18.34
C ASP A 233 -18.37 -3.60 -18.58
N SER A 234 -18.25 -4.58 -19.49
CA SER A 234 -19.39 -5.37 -19.92
C SER A 234 -19.97 -6.26 -18.82
N ASP A 235 -19.15 -6.66 -17.85
CA ASP A 235 -19.53 -7.62 -16.81
C ASP A 235 -18.87 -7.40 -15.45
N TRP A 236 -18.15 -6.29 -15.30
CA TRP A 236 -17.45 -5.87 -14.08
C TRP A 236 -16.43 -6.90 -13.58
N TYR A 237 -15.94 -7.77 -14.47
CA TYR A 237 -14.92 -8.74 -14.09
C TYR A 237 -13.62 -8.04 -13.83
N TRP A 238 -13.07 -8.29 -12.65
CA TRP A 238 -11.82 -7.70 -12.23
C TRP A 238 -10.63 -8.49 -12.78
N PHE A 239 -9.62 -7.80 -13.28
CA PHE A 239 -8.38 -8.38 -13.76
C PHE A 239 -7.24 -7.84 -12.91
N VAL A 240 -6.41 -8.73 -12.39
CA VAL A 240 -5.23 -8.39 -11.58
C VAL A 240 -4.01 -8.97 -12.25
N TYR A 241 -3.05 -8.11 -12.57
CA TYR A 241 -1.78 -8.49 -13.16
C TYR A 241 -0.71 -8.55 -12.08
N ASP A 242 0.08 -9.61 -12.10
CA ASP A 242 1.21 -9.77 -11.19
C ASP A 242 2.30 -8.72 -11.46
N PHE A 243 3.23 -8.60 -10.51
CA PHE A 243 4.32 -7.66 -10.60
C PHE A 243 5.30 -8.04 -11.71
N THR A 244 5.50 -7.09 -12.62
CA THR A 244 6.52 -7.18 -13.68
C THR A 244 7.49 -6.01 -13.54
N ASN A 245 8.65 -6.09 -14.19
CA ASN A 245 9.58 -4.97 -14.22
C ASN A 245 8.90 -3.74 -14.84
N ALA A 246 9.06 -2.57 -14.23
CA ALA A 246 8.52 -1.34 -14.81
C ALA A 246 9.08 -1.14 -16.22
N ALA A 247 8.23 -0.75 -17.18
CA ALA A 247 8.64 -0.52 -18.55
C ALA A 247 9.74 0.54 -18.64
N ALA A 248 10.63 0.42 -19.64
CA ALA A 248 11.67 1.40 -19.91
C ALA A 248 11.09 2.72 -20.44
N GLY A 249 11.85 3.82 -20.29
CA GLY A 249 11.52 5.12 -20.88
C GLY A 249 10.58 6.00 -20.04
N ASN A 250 10.21 5.59 -18.83
CA ASN A 250 9.42 6.42 -17.93
C ASN A 250 10.35 7.31 -17.10
N THR A 251 10.22 8.63 -17.21
CA THR A 251 10.94 9.57 -16.34
C THR A 251 10.20 9.73 -15.02
N MET A 252 10.90 9.51 -13.92
CA MET A 252 10.38 9.55 -12.55
C MET A 252 11.20 10.51 -11.71
N THR A 253 10.53 11.24 -10.82
CA THR A 253 11.20 11.94 -9.71
C THR A 253 11.42 10.97 -8.56
N VAL A 254 12.67 10.82 -8.14
CA VAL A 254 13.07 9.97 -7.03
C VAL A 254 13.73 10.83 -5.96
N LYS A 255 13.19 10.83 -4.75
CA LYS A 255 13.83 11.44 -3.60
C LYS A 255 14.63 10.41 -2.82
N VAL A 256 15.90 10.71 -2.55
CA VAL A 256 16.75 9.92 -1.66
C VAL A 256 17.09 10.78 -0.45
N ASN A 257 16.60 10.40 0.73
CA ASN A 257 16.67 11.21 1.95
C ASN A 257 16.18 12.66 1.76
N GLY A 258 15.10 12.84 0.99
CA GLY A 258 14.52 14.15 0.68
C GLY A 258 15.16 14.90 -0.49
N THR A 259 16.35 14.50 -0.96
CA THR A 259 16.98 15.10 -2.15
C THR A 259 16.39 14.51 -3.42
N SER A 260 15.86 15.36 -4.30
CA SER A 260 15.24 14.96 -5.57
C SER A 260 16.25 14.68 -6.67
N TYR A 261 15.99 13.63 -7.44
CA TYR A 261 16.70 13.25 -8.65
C TYR A 261 15.67 12.93 -9.74
N GLU A 262 15.95 13.33 -10.97
CA GLU A 262 15.21 12.81 -12.13
C GLU A 262 15.93 11.59 -12.68
N ALA A 263 15.19 10.52 -12.92
CA ALA A 263 15.74 9.31 -13.51
C ALA A 263 14.76 8.63 -14.45
N THR A 264 15.28 8.07 -15.53
CA THR A 264 14.50 7.31 -16.50
C THR A 264 14.64 5.82 -16.23
N THR A 265 13.52 5.11 -16.26
CA THR A 265 13.50 3.66 -16.07
C THR A 265 14.17 2.94 -17.24
N SER A 266 14.95 1.90 -16.91
CA SER A 266 15.54 0.96 -17.86
C SER A 266 15.17 -0.47 -17.45
N SER A 267 14.03 -0.95 -17.96
CA SER A 267 13.51 -2.31 -17.71
C SER A 267 13.48 -2.70 -16.22
N GLY A 268 12.75 -1.93 -15.42
CA GLY A 268 12.58 -2.14 -13.98
C GLY A 268 13.75 -1.62 -13.14
N LYS A 269 14.62 -0.78 -13.70
CA LYS A 269 15.76 -0.21 -12.99
C LYS A 269 15.77 1.31 -13.09
N ILE A 270 16.10 1.96 -11.98
CA ILE A 270 16.50 3.36 -11.90
C ILE A 270 17.93 3.40 -11.37
N ILE A 271 18.76 4.25 -11.96
CA ILE A 271 20.13 4.47 -11.52
C ILE A 271 20.28 5.95 -11.15
N ILE A 272 20.77 6.20 -9.94
CA ILE A 272 21.16 7.52 -9.47
C ILE A 272 22.66 7.46 -9.19
N GLN A 273 23.40 8.45 -9.70
CA GLN A 273 24.87 8.51 -9.61
C GLN A 273 25.32 9.84 -9.02
N ASN A 274 26.61 9.88 -8.68
CA ASN A 274 27.31 11.08 -8.22
C ASN A 274 26.78 11.62 -6.88
N PHE A 275 26.42 10.72 -5.95
CA PHE A 275 26.08 11.12 -4.59
C PHE A 275 26.56 10.11 -3.53
N THR A 276 26.80 10.64 -2.33
CA THR A 276 27.22 9.87 -1.16
C THR A 276 26.02 9.61 -0.26
N LEU A 277 25.86 8.35 0.16
CA LEU A 277 24.88 8.00 1.19
C LEU A 277 25.56 7.96 2.56
N ALA A 278 24.96 8.64 3.53
CA ALA A 278 25.37 8.53 4.91
C ALA A 278 25.13 7.10 5.44
N SER A 279 25.95 6.70 6.42
CA SER A 279 25.68 5.49 7.20
C SER A 279 24.37 5.63 7.98
N GLY A 280 23.70 4.50 8.25
CA GLY A 280 22.44 4.49 9.00
C GLY A 280 21.20 4.38 8.11
N THR A 281 20.05 4.81 8.64
CA THR A 281 18.76 4.65 7.96
C THR A 281 18.59 5.66 6.85
N ASN A 282 18.23 5.16 5.67
CA ASN A 282 18.04 5.91 4.45
C ASN A 282 16.68 5.59 3.84
N THR A 283 16.14 6.53 3.06
CA THR A 283 14.84 6.43 2.42
C THR A 283 14.93 6.70 0.91
N ILE A 284 14.09 5.99 0.15
CA ILE A 284 13.77 6.26 -1.24
C ILE A 284 12.28 6.51 -1.30
N GLU A 285 11.89 7.60 -1.93
CA GLU A 285 10.52 7.89 -2.34
C GLU A 285 10.52 8.09 -3.86
N ILE A 286 9.69 7.36 -4.58
CA ILE A 286 9.40 7.62 -5.99
C ILE A 286 8.06 8.33 -6.03
N MET A 287 8.07 9.54 -6.58
CA MET A 287 6.86 10.36 -6.68
C MET A 287 5.85 9.73 -7.65
N PRO A 288 4.54 9.89 -7.42
CA PRO A 288 3.53 9.51 -8.39
C PRO A 288 3.70 10.31 -9.70
N ILE A 289 3.30 9.69 -10.81
CA ILE A 289 3.18 10.36 -12.11
C ILE A 289 1.70 10.47 -12.42
N PHE A 290 1.26 11.65 -12.85
CA PHE A 290 -0.13 11.93 -13.19
C PHE A 290 -0.28 12.16 -14.70
N ASN A 291 -1.44 11.80 -15.24
CA ASN A 291 -1.86 12.25 -16.57
C ASN A 291 -2.38 13.70 -16.52
N ALA A 292 -2.73 14.25 -17.69
CA ALA A 292 -3.22 15.62 -17.80
C ALA A 292 -4.52 15.90 -17.00
N SER A 293 -5.28 14.86 -16.66
CA SER A 293 -6.51 14.95 -15.86
C SER A 293 -6.25 14.76 -14.35
N GLY A 294 -4.98 14.66 -13.93
CA GLY A 294 -4.61 14.45 -12.54
C GLY A 294 -4.78 13.01 -12.04
N ILE A 295 -5.10 12.05 -12.91
CA ILE A 295 -5.19 10.63 -12.53
C ILE A 295 -3.79 10.02 -12.52
N PRO A 296 -3.40 9.24 -11.48
CA PRO A 296 -2.07 8.65 -11.44
C PRO A 296 -1.92 7.61 -12.55
N THR A 297 -0.88 7.75 -13.37
CA THR A 297 -0.39 6.65 -14.22
C THR A 297 0.48 5.71 -13.39
N PHE A 298 1.16 6.21 -12.36
CA PHE A 298 1.89 5.43 -11.37
C PHE A 298 1.60 5.94 -9.94
N SER A 299 1.39 5.03 -8.98
CA SER A 299 0.99 5.36 -7.59
C SER A 299 2.10 5.95 -6.70
N GLY A 300 3.34 6.04 -7.19
CA GLY A 300 4.52 6.28 -6.35
C GLY A 300 4.92 5.05 -5.52
N ALA A 301 6.07 5.11 -4.86
CA ALA A 301 6.60 4.01 -4.03
C ALA A 301 7.53 4.53 -2.93
N TYR A 302 7.65 3.79 -1.82
CA TYR A 302 8.54 4.14 -0.71
C TYR A 302 9.33 2.94 -0.22
N TYR A 303 10.59 3.17 0.17
CA TYR A 303 11.48 2.14 0.68
C TYR A 303 12.44 2.71 1.72
N THR A 304 12.65 1.97 2.81
CA THR A 304 13.59 2.33 3.87
C THR A 304 14.60 1.21 4.05
N TRP A 305 15.87 1.55 4.26
CA TRP A 305 16.92 0.57 4.58
C TRP A 305 17.97 1.19 5.49
N THR A 306 18.81 0.34 6.09
CA THR A 306 20.02 0.76 6.79
C THR A 306 21.24 0.42 5.93
N ASN A 307 22.10 1.41 5.69
CA ASN A 307 23.38 1.24 4.99
C ASN A 307 24.49 0.87 5.98
#